data_AF-A0A1F9SH59-F1
#
_entry.id   AF-A0A1F9SH59-F1
#
_cell.length_a   1.000
_cell.length_b   1.000
_cell.length_c   1.000
_cell.angle_alpha   90.00
_cell.angle_beta   90.00
_cell.angle_gamma   90.00
#
_symmetry.space_group_name_H-M   'P 1'
#
loop_
_entity.id
_entity.type
_entity.pdbx_description
1 polymer ?
#
loop_
_entity_poly.entity_id
_entity_poly.type
_entity_poly.pdbx_seq_one_letter_code
_entity_poly.pdbx_strand_id
1 'polypeptide(L)'
;MILTLNAGATGLIDEIGERIPKDIAPTKKYGTDYVILPYQPNPVAVMTQLGMDMYQIYDKDRDGALLREMPVMKGIRNVKDMQLGMCITGTALLDYWVAYTADKFKMPFAGGTTAVSQIGYAPYLQTGQLKGLMGGMKGAADYELLIDAKEKGTAGLDALSLAHIMVIGLIVVANIMMFWLKYL
;
A
#
# COMPACT_ATOMS: atom_id res chain seq x y z
N MET A 1 -10.20 7.56 3.81
CA MET A 1 -9.67 7.28 5.16
C MET A 1 -8.29 6.65 5.01
N ILE A 2 -7.30 7.12 5.76
CA ILE A 2 -5.90 6.65 5.72
C ILE A 2 -5.49 6.31 7.16
N LEU A 3 -4.81 5.19 7.36
CA LEU A 3 -4.33 4.77 8.68
C LEU A 3 -3.06 3.94 8.54
N THR A 4 -2.27 3.88 9.61
CA THR A 4 -1.14 2.94 9.73
C THR A 4 -1.31 2.06 10.97
N LEU A 5 -0.89 0.80 10.83
CA LEU A 5 -0.79 -0.18 11.92
C LEU A 5 0.67 -0.55 12.22
N ASN A 6 1.62 0.15 11.59
CA ASN A 6 3.04 0.04 11.85
C ASN A 6 3.55 1.36 12.43
N ALA A 7 4.11 1.30 13.65
CA ALA A 7 4.65 2.46 14.34
C ALA A 7 5.77 3.15 13.53
N GLY A 8 6.57 2.38 12.78
CA GLY A 8 7.64 2.92 11.94
C GLY A 8 7.15 3.65 10.68
N ALA A 9 5.85 3.55 10.35
CA ALA A 9 5.27 4.18 9.17
C ALA A 9 4.50 5.47 9.48
N THR A 10 4.44 5.93 10.73
CA THR A 10 3.74 7.18 11.09
C THR A 10 4.28 8.38 10.32
N GLY A 11 5.60 8.55 10.26
CA GLY A 11 6.23 9.65 9.50
C GLY A 11 5.91 9.59 8.00
N LEU A 12 5.75 8.40 7.42
CA LEU A 12 5.32 8.25 6.02
C LEU A 12 3.87 8.70 5.83
N ILE A 13 2.97 8.38 6.77
CA ILE A 13 1.59 8.86 6.72
C ILE A 13 1.53 10.38 6.85
N ASP A 14 2.38 10.98 7.69
CA ASP A 14 2.48 12.42 7.83
C ASP A 14 2.96 13.08 6.53
N GLU A 15 4.00 12.53 5.89
CA GLU A 15 4.47 12.97 4.57
C GLU A 15 3.35 12.89 3.52
N ILE A 16 2.60 11.78 3.47
CA ILE A 16 1.46 11.63 2.55
C ILE A 16 0.39 12.69 2.84
N GLY A 17 0.07 12.92 4.12
CA GLY A 17 -0.90 13.92 4.54
C GLY A 17 -0.55 15.33 4.08
N GLU A 18 0.75 15.67 4.10
CA GLU A 18 1.25 16.94 3.57
C GLU A 18 1.23 17.01 2.04
N ARG A 19 1.53 15.90 1.35
CA ARG A 19 1.59 15.85 -0.12
C ARG A 19 0.22 15.85 -0.79
N ILE A 20 -0.81 15.29 -0.15
CA ILE A 20 -2.18 15.27 -0.68
C ILE A 20 -2.64 16.65 -1.19
N PRO A 21 -2.66 17.71 -0.35
CA PRO A 21 -3.10 19.03 -0.80
C PRO A 21 -2.05 19.80 -1.60
N LYS A 22 -0.76 19.38 -1.58
CA LYS A 22 0.33 20.07 -2.27
C LYS A 22 0.46 19.64 -3.73
N ASP A 23 0.65 18.36 -3.99
CA ASP A 23 1.07 17.83 -5.29
C ASP A 23 0.26 16.60 -5.75
N ILE A 24 -0.32 15.81 -4.85
CA ILE A 24 -1.03 14.57 -5.24
C ILE A 24 -2.48 14.85 -5.68
N ALA A 25 -3.23 15.62 -4.89
CA ALA A 25 -4.63 15.92 -5.18
C ALA A 25 -5.03 17.30 -4.60
N PRO A 26 -4.55 18.41 -5.19
CA PRO A 26 -4.69 19.76 -4.62
C PRO A 26 -6.14 20.22 -4.40
N THR A 27 -7.10 19.63 -5.10
CA THR A 27 -8.53 19.94 -4.96
C THR A 27 -9.19 19.24 -3.77
N LYS A 28 -8.51 18.28 -3.12
CA LYS A 28 -9.06 17.46 -2.03
C LYS A 28 -8.81 18.13 -0.69
N LYS A 29 -9.84 18.16 0.16
CA LYS A 29 -9.82 18.85 1.46
C LYS A 29 -9.85 17.86 2.61
N TYR A 30 -8.99 18.09 3.61
CA TYR A 30 -8.98 17.33 4.84
C TYR A 30 -10.33 17.43 5.58
N GLY A 31 -10.77 16.34 6.19
CA GLY A 31 -12.07 16.21 6.85
C GLY A 31 -13.27 16.11 5.90
N THR A 32 -13.13 16.54 4.64
CA THR A 32 -14.21 16.48 3.64
C THR A 32 -14.02 15.34 2.64
N ASP A 33 -12.83 15.20 2.07
CA ASP A 33 -12.50 14.17 1.08
C ASP A 33 -11.64 13.05 1.66
N TYR A 34 -10.81 13.36 2.65
CA TYR A 34 -9.92 12.40 3.30
C TYR A 34 -9.73 12.73 4.77
N VAL A 35 -9.34 11.72 5.54
CA VAL A 35 -9.02 11.81 6.96
C VAL A 35 -7.90 10.84 7.27
N ILE A 36 -7.02 11.23 8.20
CA ILE A 36 -5.93 10.41 8.70
C ILE A 36 -6.26 10.01 10.12
N LEU A 37 -6.26 8.71 10.39
CA LEU A 37 -6.53 8.17 11.72
C LEU A 37 -5.24 8.05 12.53
N PRO A 38 -5.33 8.17 13.87
CA PRO A 38 -4.17 7.98 14.74
C PRO A 38 -3.66 6.54 14.65
N TYR A 39 -2.38 6.34 14.95
CA TYR A 39 -1.81 5.00 15.04
C TYR A 39 -2.47 4.18 16.16
N GLN A 40 -2.75 2.91 15.87
CA GLN A 40 -3.24 1.95 16.85
C GLN A 40 -2.34 0.70 16.87
N PRO A 41 -1.87 0.24 18.05
CA PRO A 41 -0.84 -0.79 18.14
C PRO A 41 -1.32 -2.22 17.94
N ASN A 42 -2.64 -2.47 17.90
CA ASN A 42 -3.20 -3.81 17.75
C ASN A 42 -3.93 -3.97 16.41
N PRO A 43 -3.28 -4.52 15.37
CA PRO A 43 -3.86 -4.67 14.05
C PRO A 43 -5.16 -5.50 14.03
N VAL A 44 -5.20 -6.60 14.77
CA VAL A 44 -6.36 -7.52 14.77
C VAL A 44 -7.56 -6.87 15.43
N ALA A 45 -7.34 -6.17 16.55
CA ALA A 45 -8.39 -5.40 17.22
C ALA A 45 -8.93 -4.29 16.30
N VAL A 46 -8.03 -3.56 15.62
CA VAL A 46 -8.42 -2.54 14.65
C VAL A 46 -9.27 -3.12 13.53
N MET A 47 -8.79 -4.14 12.82
CA MET A 47 -9.54 -4.74 11.70
C MET A 47 -10.90 -5.28 12.16
N THR A 48 -10.95 -5.90 13.34
CA THR A 48 -12.21 -6.40 13.91
C THR A 48 -13.19 -5.28 14.22
N GLN A 49 -12.73 -4.20 14.85
CA GLN A 49 -13.60 -3.07 15.21
C GLN A 49 -14.01 -2.24 13.99
N LEU A 50 -13.10 -2.00 13.05
CA LEU A 50 -13.42 -1.39 11.77
C LEU A 50 -14.54 -2.14 11.04
N GLY A 51 -14.58 -3.46 11.20
CA GLY A 51 -15.63 -4.33 10.65
C GLY A 51 -16.99 -4.25 11.32
N MET A 52 -17.02 -3.99 12.64
CA MET A 52 -18.25 -3.97 13.44
C MET A 52 -18.79 -2.54 13.60
N ASP A 53 -18.00 -1.70 14.27
CA ASP A 53 -18.29 -0.30 14.54
C ASP A 53 -16.96 0.44 14.76
N MET A 54 -16.51 1.16 13.73
CA MET A 54 -15.17 1.75 13.73
C MET A 54 -14.99 2.81 14.82
N TYR A 55 -16.08 3.43 15.28
CA TYR A 55 -16.03 4.49 16.27
C TYR A 55 -15.77 3.99 17.70
N GLN A 56 -15.78 2.67 17.90
CA GLN A 56 -15.34 2.07 19.17
C GLN A 56 -13.82 2.10 19.35
N ILE A 57 -13.08 2.28 18.25
CA ILE A 57 -11.60 2.36 18.26
C ILE A 57 -11.07 3.68 17.69
N TYR A 58 -11.85 4.35 16.85
CA TYR A 58 -11.54 5.66 16.29
C TYR A 58 -12.69 6.64 16.50
N ASP A 59 -12.70 7.33 17.64
CA ASP A 59 -13.63 8.43 17.92
C ASP A 59 -13.11 9.78 17.39
N LYS A 60 -11.79 9.93 17.31
CA LYS A 60 -11.08 11.11 16.84
C LYS A 60 -10.12 10.77 15.70
N ASP A 61 -9.82 11.79 14.89
CA ASP A 61 -8.75 11.72 13.90
C ASP A 61 -7.37 11.90 14.56
N ARG A 62 -6.31 11.91 13.73
CA ARG A 62 -4.93 12.10 14.20
C ARG A 62 -4.73 13.41 14.97
N ASP A 63 -5.44 14.47 14.60
CA ASP A 63 -5.29 15.82 15.14
C ASP A 63 -6.25 16.10 16.32
N GLY A 64 -7.07 15.12 16.71
CA GLY A 64 -7.96 15.17 17.86
C GLY A 64 -9.37 15.69 17.57
N ALA A 65 -9.70 15.97 16.31
CA ALA A 65 -11.04 16.35 15.87
C ALA A 65 -11.99 15.14 15.85
N LEU A 66 -13.27 15.38 16.16
CA LEU A 66 -14.28 14.32 16.24
C LEU A 66 -14.55 13.72 14.87
N LEU A 67 -14.28 12.43 14.71
CA LEU A 67 -14.36 11.74 13.43
C LEU A 67 -15.80 11.71 12.90
N ARG A 68 -16.79 11.59 13.80
CA ARG A 68 -18.23 11.55 13.46
C ARG A 68 -18.76 12.86 12.89
N GLU A 69 -18.09 13.98 13.14
CA GLU A 69 -18.52 15.30 12.66
C GLU A 69 -17.96 15.63 11.27
N MET A 70 -17.02 14.82 10.77
CA MET A 70 -16.36 15.07 9.50
C MET A 70 -17.24 14.68 8.31
N PRO A 71 -17.38 15.54 7.28
CA PRO A 71 -18.14 15.19 6.08
C PRO A 71 -17.65 13.91 5.38
N VAL A 72 -16.36 13.60 5.40
CA VAL A 72 -15.80 12.36 4.80
C VAL A 72 -16.32 11.08 5.45
N MET A 73 -16.81 11.17 6.69
CA MET A 73 -17.32 10.04 7.47
C MET A 73 -18.84 9.91 7.41
N LYS A 74 -19.52 10.79 6.67
CA LYS A 74 -20.97 10.80 6.56
C LYS A 74 -21.47 9.48 5.95
N GLY A 75 -22.29 8.76 6.72
CA GLY A 75 -22.85 7.48 6.31
C GLY A 75 -21.91 6.28 6.46
N ILE A 76 -20.70 6.49 7.01
CA ILE A 76 -19.74 5.42 7.27
C ILE A 76 -19.83 5.02 8.75
N ARG A 77 -20.16 3.76 9.03
CA ARG A 77 -20.12 3.15 10.37
C ARG A 77 -19.06 2.07 10.48
N ASN A 78 -18.85 1.31 9.41
CA ASN A 78 -17.85 0.25 9.36
C ASN A 78 -17.37 0.04 7.91
N VAL A 79 -16.46 -0.90 7.71
CA VAL A 79 -15.88 -1.22 6.39
C VAL A 79 -16.90 -1.67 5.34
N LYS A 80 -18.11 -2.09 5.73
CA LYS A 80 -19.15 -2.49 4.76
C LYS A 80 -19.76 -1.29 4.04
N ASP A 81 -19.67 -0.10 4.63
CA ASP A 81 -20.09 1.16 4.00
C ASP A 81 -19.03 1.72 3.05
N MET A 82 -17.85 1.06 2.97
CA MET A 82 -16.73 1.46 2.13
C MET A 82 -16.69 0.63 0.84
N GLN A 83 -16.29 1.27 -0.25
CA GLN A 83 -16.30 0.64 -1.58
C GLN A 83 -15.05 -0.21 -1.85
N LEU A 84 -13.90 0.17 -1.28
CA LEU A 84 -12.63 -0.50 -1.48
C LEU A 84 -11.69 -0.22 -0.30
N GLY A 85 -11.03 -1.26 0.19
CA GLY A 85 -9.87 -1.15 1.06
C GLY A 85 -8.58 -1.40 0.27
N MET A 86 -7.50 -0.73 0.65
CA MET A 86 -6.18 -0.96 0.06
C MET A 86 -5.13 -1.00 1.16
N CYS A 87 -4.26 -2.01 1.13
CA CYS A 87 -3.11 -2.10 2.03
C CYS A 87 -1.82 -2.06 1.22
N ILE A 88 -1.03 -1.01 1.43
CA ILE A 88 0.34 -0.89 0.92
C ILE A 88 1.29 -1.30 2.05
N THR A 89 2.05 -2.38 1.87
CA THR A 89 2.86 -2.94 2.95
C THR A 89 4.12 -3.66 2.46
N GLY A 90 5.20 -3.54 3.24
CA GLY A 90 6.40 -4.38 3.12
C GLY A 90 6.38 -5.60 4.06
N THR A 91 5.27 -5.84 4.76
CA THR A 91 5.11 -6.88 5.79
C THR A 91 3.91 -7.79 5.48
N ALA A 92 3.70 -8.82 6.31
CA ALA A 92 2.55 -9.72 6.22
C ALA A 92 1.19 -9.07 6.54
N LEU A 93 1.12 -7.75 6.78
CA LEU A 93 -0.13 -7.07 7.18
C LEU A 93 -1.28 -7.26 6.19
N LEU A 94 -0.98 -7.49 4.90
CA LEU A 94 -2.00 -7.76 3.88
C LEU A 94 -2.76 -9.07 4.16
N ASP A 95 -2.09 -10.12 4.66
CA ASP A 95 -2.73 -11.38 5.04
C ASP A 95 -3.80 -11.17 6.13
N TYR A 96 -3.50 -10.28 7.09
CA TYR A 96 -4.42 -9.93 8.17
C TYR A 96 -5.63 -9.18 7.62
N TRP A 97 -5.42 -8.22 6.70
CA TRP A 97 -6.52 -7.50 6.07
C TRP A 97 -7.42 -8.44 5.25
N VAL A 98 -6.85 -9.41 4.54
CA VAL A 98 -7.64 -10.42 3.83
C VAL A 98 -8.47 -11.24 4.81
N ALA A 99 -7.83 -11.83 5.82
CA ALA A 99 -8.50 -12.74 6.76
C ALA A 99 -9.54 -12.06 7.65
N TYR A 100 -9.21 -10.91 8.24
CA TYR A 100 -10.05 -10.25 9.24
C TYR A 100 -11.01 -9.21 8.65
N THR A 101 -10.76 -8.74 7.42
CA THR A 101 -11.58 -7.69 6.80
C THR A 101 -12.24 -8.15 5.51
N ALA A 102 -11.45 -8.48 4.48
CA ALA A 102 -11.99 -8.80 3.16
C ALA A 102 -12.90 -10.04 3.22
N ASP A 103 -12.44 -11.15 3.79
CA ASP A 103 -13.21 -12.39 3.86
C ASP A 103 -14.37 -12.31 4.84
N LYS A 104 -14.11 -11.72 6.02
CA LYS A 104 -15.06 -11.68 7.13
C LYS A 104 -16.23 -10.72 6.87
N PHE A 105 -15.94 -9.54 6.31
CA PHE A 105 -16.95 -8.50 6.09
C PHE A 105 -17.32 -8.31 4.62
N LYS A 106 -16.74 -9.11 3.71
CA LYS A 106 -16.97 -9.05 2.25
C LYS A 106 -16.64 -7.69 1.65
N MET A 107 -15.72 -6.96 2.27
CA MET A 107 -15.21 -5.70 1.76
C MET A 107 -14.26 -5.98 0.58
N PRO A 108 -14.47 -5.37 -0.61
CA PRO A 108 -13.49 -5.44 -1.69
C PRO A 108 -12.13 -4.89 -1.22
N PHE A 109 -11.06 -5.61 -1.48
CA PHE A 109 -9.73 -5.25 -0.98
C PHE A 109 -8.66 -5.39 -2.06
N ALA A 110 -7.70 -4.47 -2.08
CA ALA A 110 -6.53 -4.49 -2.96
C ALA A 110 -5.23 -4.42 -2.14
N GLY A 111 -4.14 -4.92 -2.71
CA GLY A 111 -2.83 -4.94 -2.06
C GLY A 111 -1.78 -4.16 -2.85
N GLY A 112 -0.80 -3.62 -2.14
CA GLY A 112 0.48 -3.19 -2.70
C GLY A 112 1.61 -3.79 -1.87
N THR A 113 2.48 -4.59 -2.48
CA THR A 113 3.52 -5.34 -1.75
C THR A 113 4.87 -5.24 -2.43
N THR A 114 5.93 -5.75 -1.79
CA THR A 114 7.25 -5.85 -2.44
C THR A 114 7.22 -6.86 -3.59
N ALA A 115 8.16 -6.75 -4.53
CA ALA A 115 8.27 -7.68 -5.66
C ALA A 115 8.45 -9.13 -5.21
N VAL A 116 9.18 -9.37 -4.11
CA VAL A 116 9.40 -10.71 -3.56
C VAL A 116 8.14 -11.28 -2.90
N SER A 117 7.32 -10.43 -2.27
CA SER A 117 6.07 -10.83 -1.62
C SER A 117 4.94 -11.07 -2.61
N GLN A 118 4.94 -10.37 -3.76
CA GLN A 118 3.86 -10.42 -4.75
C GLN A 118 3.47 -11.86 -5.14
N ILE A 119 4.45 -12.74 -5.35
CA ILE A 119 4.21 -14.12 -5.78
C ILE A 119 3.38 -14.90 -4.74
N GLY A 120 3.60 -14.66 -3.45
CA GLY A 120 2.86 -15.31 -2.36
C GLY A 120 1.37 -14.95 -2.33
N TYR A 121 0.99 -13.80 -2.92
CA TYR A 121 -0.39 -13.31 -2.94
C TYR A 121 -1.17 -13.71 -4.21
N ALA A 122 -0.55 -14.43 -5.15
CA ALA A 122 -1.23 -14.93 -6.34
C ALA A 122 -2.50 -15.76 -6.04
N PRO A 123 -2.54 -16.64 -5.02
CA PRO A 123 -3.75 -17.37 -4.67
C PRO A 123 -4.93 -16.45 -4.33
N TYR A 124 -4.71 -15.37 -3.57
CA TYR A 124 -5.78 -14.44 -3.20
C TYR A 124 -6.34 -13.65 -4.40
N LEU A 125 -5.51 -13.38 -5.41
CA LEU A 125 -5.98 -12.79 -6.67
C LEU A 125 -6.83 -13.80 -7.45
N GLN A 126 -6.36 -15.03 -7.57
CA GLN A 126 -7.05 -16.09 -8.33
C GLN A 126 -8.40 -16.45 -7.73
N THR A 127 -8.52 -16.46 -6.40
CA THR A 127 -9.79 -16.70 -5.69
C THR A 127 -10.68 -15.45 -5.63
N GLY A 128 -10.18 -14.28 -6.04
CA GLY A 128 -10.90 -13.01 -6.00
C GLY A 128 -11.06 -12.41 -4.61
N GLN A 129 -10.33 -12.93 -3.61
CA GLN A 129 -10.20 -12.36 -2.26
C GLN A 129 -9.49 -10.99 -2.31
N LEU A 130 -8.55 -10.82 -3.23
CA LEU A 130 -8.01 -9.53 -3.64
C LEU A 130 -8.56 -9.13 -5.01
N LYS A 131 -8.98 -7.86 -5.14
CA LYS A 131 -9.47 -7.27 -6.40
C LYS A 131 -8.34 -6.69 -7.25
N GLY A 132 -7.18 -6.47 -6.67
CA GLY A 132 -6.00 -5.97 -7.37
C GLY A 132 -4.76 -6.08 -6.49
N LEU A 133 -3.60 -6.16 -7.13
CA LEU A 133 -2.30 -6.24 -6.46
C LEU A 133 -1.26 -5.43 -7.25
N MET A 134 -0.67 -4.43 -6.60
CA MET A 134 0.49 -3.70 -7.11
C MET A 134 1.76 -4.31 -6.53
N GLY A 135 2.54 -4.96 -7.38
CA GLY A 135 3.74 -5.68 -6.95
C GLY A 135 5.03 -4.92 -7.24
N GLY A 136 5.74 -4.56 -6.17
CA GLY A 136 7.03 -3.88 -6.22
C GLY A 136 7.01 -2.58 -7.01
N MET A 137 8.20 -2.17 -7.41
CA MET A 137 8.41 -0.93 -8.16
C MET A 137 7.78 -0.97 -9.55
N LYS A 138 7.77 -2.15 -10.20
CA LYS A 138 7.12 -2.33 -11.50
C LYS A 138 5.61 -2.09 -11.42
N GLY A 139 4.92 -2.70 -10.45
CA GLY A 139 3.49 -2.49 -10.28
C GLY A 139 3.13 -1.05 -9.94
N ALA A 140 3.99 -0.35 -9.19
CA ALA A 140 3.84 1.09 -8.95
C ALA A 140 4.00 1.91 -10.24
N ALA A 141 5.02 1.62 -11.06
CA ALA A 141 5.24 2.28 -12.35
C ALA A 141 4.06 2.06 -13.33
N ASP A 142 3.55 0.83 -13.42
CA ASP A 142 2.40 0.51 -14.26
C ASP A 142 1.15 1.30 -13.82
N TYR A 143 0.96 1.49 -12.50
CA TYR A 143 -0.12 2.30 -11.96
C TYR A 143 0.08 3.80 -12.25
N GLU A 144 1.28 4.33 -12.07
CA GLU A 144 1.64 5.71 -12.41
C GLU A 144 1.36 6.03 -13.88
N LEU A 145 1.72 5.11 -14.79
CA LEU A 145 1.40 5.22 -16.22
C LEU A 145 -0.11 5.18 -16.49
N LEU A 146 -0.85 4.34 -15.76
CA LEU A 146 -2.30 4.22 -15.92
C LEU A 146 -3.04 5.51 -15.55
N ILE A 147 -2.51 6.27 -14.58
CA ILE A 147 -3.10 7.55 -14.13
C ILE A 147 -2.43 8.78 -14.75
N ASP A 148 -1.51 8.58 -15.71
CA ASP A 148 -0.72 9.64 -16.35
C ASP A 148 0.05 10.54 -15.37
N ALA A 149 0.57 9.96 -14.29
CA ALA A 149 1.31 10.67 -13.24
C ALA A 149 2.60 9.92 -12.90
N LYS A 150 3.66 10.19 -13.66
CA LYS A 150 4.99 9.58 -13.46
C LYS A 150 5.65 10.11 -12.19
N GLU A 151 6.06 9.20 -11.32
CA GLU A 151 6.65 9.48 -10.02
C GLU A 151 7.84 8.53 -9.76
N LYS A 152 8.16 8.29 -8.48
CA LYS A 152 9.30 7.45 -8.06
C LYS A 152 9.25 6.02 -8.60
N GLY A 153 8.07 5.45 -8.86
CA GLY A 153 7.92 4.10 -9.39
C GLY A 153 8.48 3.98 -10.80
N THR A 154 8.07 4.89 -11.69
CA THR A 154 8.55 4.96 -13.07
C THR A 154 10.05 5.29 -13.12
N ALA A 155 10.49 6.28 -12.35
CA ALA A 155 11.91 6.66 -12.31
C ALA A 155 12.81 5.51 -11.81
N GLY A 156 12.32 4.71 -10.87
CA GLY A 156 13.07 3.58 -10.35
C GLY A 156 13.20 2.41 -11.33
N LEU A 157 12.28 2.27 -12.29
CA LEU A 157 12.31 1.19 -13.27
C LEU A 157 13.50 1.30 -14.24
N ASP A 158 13.88 2.53 -14.60
CA ASP A 158 15.06 2.79 -15.43
C ASP A 158 16.34 2.38 -14.70
N ALA A 159 16.48 2.79 -13.43
CA ALA A 159 17.61 2.42 -12.58
C ALA A 159 17.68 0.89 -12.38
N LEU A 160 16.53 0.25 -12.18
CA LEU A 160 16.44 -1.20 -12.05
C LEU A 160 16.90 -1.90 -13.33
N SER A 161 16.48 -1.42 -14.49
CA SER A 161 16.85 -1.99 -15.79
C SER A 161 18.35 -1.88 -16.04
N LEU A 162 18.95 -0.71 -15.73
CA LEU A 162 20.39 -0.49 -15.86
C LEU A 162 21.19 -1.41 -14.93
N ALA A 163 20.73 -1.58 -13.67
CA ALA A 163 21.38 -2.48 -12.73
C ALA A 163 21.35 -3.94 -13.22
N HIS A 164 20.24 -4.39 -13.81
CA HIS A 164 20.17 -5.74 -14.41
C HIS A 164 21.15 -5.91 -15.57
N ILE A 165 21.26 -4.93 -16.47
CA ILE A 165 22.22 -4.96 -17.58
C ILE A 165 23.65 -5.02 -17.05
N MET A 166 23.97 -4.23 -16.02
CA MET A 166 25.28 -4.25 -15.37
C MET A 166 25.61 -5.63 -14.80
N VAL A 167 24.68 -6.26 -14.07
CA VAL A 167 24.87 -7.61 -13.51
C VAL A 167 25.10 -8.64 -14.62
N ILE A 168 24.32 -8.59 -15.71
CA ILE A 168 24.53 -9.45 -16.88
C ILE A 168 25.92 -9.24 -17.48
N GLY A 169 26.36 -7.99 -17.63
CA GLY A 169 27.69 -7.65 -18.10
C GLY A 169 28.80 -8.24 -17.21
N LEU A 170 28.67 -8.11 -15.90
CA LEU A 170 29.62 -8.68 -14.94
C LEU A 170 29.66 -10.22 -15.02
N ILE A 171 28.52 -10.88 -15.20
CA ILE A 171 28.46 -12.34 -15.40
C ILE A 171 29.18 -12.74 -16.69
N VAL A 172 28.98 -12.02 -17.78
CA VAL A 172 29.66 -12.29 -19.06
C VAL A 172 31.18 -12.12 -18.90
N VAL A 173 31.63 -11.02 -18.29
CA VAL A 173 33.06 -10.77 -18.05
C VAL A 173 33.67 -11.84 -17.15
N ALA A 174 32.98 -12.23 -16.07
CA ALA A 174 33.43 -13.30 -15.18
C ALA A 174 33.58 -14.64 -15.91
N ASN A 175 32.63 -14.98 -16.79
CA ASN A 175 32.72 -16.20 -17.60
C ASN A 175 33.89 -16.15 -18.60
N ILE A 176 34.10 -15.03 -19.29
CA ILE A 176 35.24 -14.86 -20.20
C ILE A 176 36.57 -15.02 -19.45
N MET A 177 36.73 -14.36 -18.30
CA MET A 177 37.92 -14.50 -17.46
C MET A 177 38.14 -15.94 -16.98
N MET A 178 37.08 -16.62 -16.56
CA MET A 178 37.14 -18.03 -16.16
C MET A 178 37.64 -18.93 -17.29
N PHE A 179 37.13 -18.74 -18.53
CA PHE A 179 37.63 -19.49 -19.67
C PHE A 179 39.09 -19.17 -19.97
N TRP A 180 39.48 -17.89 -19.92
CA TRP A 180 40.86 -17.49 -20.20
C TRP A 180 41.84 -18.08 -19.19
N LEU A 181 41.50 -18.08 -17.89
CA LEU A 181 42.31 -18.68 -16.83
C LEU A 181 42.35 -20.22 -16.88
N LYS A 182 41.36 -20.87 -17.49
CA LYS A 182 41.31 -22.34 -17.62
C LYS A 182 42.18 -22.89 -18.75
N TYR A 183 42.45 -22.08 -19.78
CA TYR A 183 43.27 -22.46 -20.94
C TYR A 183 44.69 -21.85 -20.93
N LEU A 184 45.03 -21.16 -19.85
CA LEU A 184 46.39 -20.78 -19.45
C LEU A 184 46.97 -21.87 -18.54
#